data_AF-A0A6A6MR68-F1
#
_entry.id   AF-A0A6A6MR68-F1
#
_cell.length_a   1.000
_cell.length_b   1.000
_cell.length_c   1.000
_cell.angle_alpha   90.00
_cell.angle_beta   90.00
_cell.angle_gamma   90.00
#
_symmetry.space_group_name_H-M   'P 1'
#
loop_
_entity.id
_entity.type
_entity.pdbx_description
1 polymer ?
#
loop_
_entity_poly.entity_id
_entity_poly.type
_entity_poly.pdbx_seq_one_letter_code
_entity_poly.pdbx_strand_id
1 'polypeptide(L)'
;MSHSMARREQERKLKEDLLAKVASIKDEGEQVEAAAKVEEDMIRQKAEDDLKKYMEDISKLEKEISELKLKSASSEIAALRRSIEGKGSQGASGSGGLKRDRECVMCLSEEKSVVFVPCAHQVLCAKCNEIHKREGMKDCPSCRTPIQQRIQARFSRP
;
A
#
# COMPACT_ATOMS: atom_id res chain seq x y z
N MET A 1 -28.22 32.91 -75.60
CA MET A 1 -27.99 33.29 -74.19
C MET A 1 -26.65 34.00 -74.09
N SER A 2 -26.54 35.13 -73.37
CA SER A 2 -25.28 35.88 -73.25
C SER A 2 -24.32 35.22 -72.25
N HIS A 3 -23.01 35.27 -72.52
CA HIS A 3 -21.96 34.66 -71.69
C HIS A 3 -21.99 35.13 -70.22
N SER A 4 -22.45 36.36 -69.96
CA SER A 4 -22.63 36.91 -68.61
C SER A 4 -23.75 36.24 -67.81
N MET A 5 -24.81 35.78 -68.47
CA MET A 5 -25.93 35.08 -67.80
C MET A 5 -25.54 33.65 -67.41
N ALA A 6 -24.83 32.94 -68.29
CA ALA A 6 -24.34 31.59 -68.01
C ALA A 6 -23.36 31.57 -66.82
N ARG A 7 -22.45 32.56 -66.74
CA ARG A 7 -21.53 32.71 -65.60
C ARG A 7 -22.27 32.92 -64.28
N ARG A 8 -23.28 33.81 -64.26
CA ARG A 8 -24.09 34.09 -63.05
C ARG A 8 -24.90 32.87 -62.60
N GLU A 9 -25.38 32.06 -63.53
CA GLU A 9 -26.08 30.81 -63.20
C GLU A 9 -25.15 29.76 -62.60
N GLN A 10 -23.95 29.60 -63.17
CA GLN A 10 -22.92 28.73 -62.63
C GLN A 10 -22.49 29.16 -61.21
N GLU A 11 -22.27 30.46 -60.99
CA GLU A 11 -21.93 31.00 -59.67
C GLU A 11 -23.04 30.76 -58.63
N ARG A 12 -24.32 30.89 -59.02
CA ARG A 12 -25.45 30.58 -58.13
C ARG A 12 -25.48 29.10 -57.74
N LYS A 13 -25.33 28.19 -58.71
CA LYS A 13 -25.31 26.75 -58.45
C LYS A 13 -24.17 26.35 -57.52
N LEU A 14 -22.96 26.86 -57.77
CA LEU A 14 -21.81 26.61 -56.89
C LEU A 14 -22.05 27.13 -55.48
N LYS A 15 -22.70 28.28 -55.33
CA LYS A 15 -23.05 28.83 -54.01
C LYS A 15 -24.10 27.96 -53.30
N GLU A 16 -25.11 27.48 -54.00
CA GLU A 16 -26.11 26.55 -53.46
C GLU A 16 -25.47 25.23 -53.02
N ASP A 17 -24.59 24.66 -53.85
CA ASP A 17 -23.83 23.44 -53.54
C ASP A 17 -22.92 23.63 -52.31
N LEU A 18 -22.26 24.79 -52.19
CA LEU A 18 -21.44 25.13 -51.02
C LEU A 18 -22.29 25.27 -49.76
N LEU A 19 -23.46 25.92 -49.84
CA LEU A 19 -24.37 26.06 -48.70
C LEU A 19 -24.90 24.69 -48.25
N ALA A 20 -25.24 23.80 -49.18
CA ALA A 20 -25.65 22.44 -48.86
C ALA A 20 -24.52 21.65 -48.16
N LYS A 21 -23.28 21.80 -48.62
CA LYS A 21 -22.12 21.19 -47.95
C LYS A 21 -21.89 21.75 -46.54
N VAL A 22 -22.02 23.06 -46.36
CA VAL A 22 -21.89 23.70 -45.03
C VAL A 22 -22.97 23.20 -44.07
N ALA A 23 -24.21 23.05 -44.55
CA ALA A 23 -25.29 22.47 -43.76
C ALA A 23 -24.98 21.02 -43.35
N SER A 24 -24.57 20.17 -44.30
CA SER A 24 -24.18 18.78 -44.03
C SER A 24 -23.06 18.69 -42.98
N ILE A 25 -22.01 19.52 -43.12
CA ILE A 25 -20.89 19.54 -42.16
C ILE A 25 -21.36 19.97 -40.77
N LYS A 26 -22.30 20.92 -40.69
CA LYS A 26 -22.86 21.37 -39.41
C LYS A 26 -23.63 20.24 -38.73
N ASP A 27 -24.49 19.54 -39.47
CA ASP A 27 -25.29 18.43 -38.96
C ASP A 27 -24.41 17.23 -38.55
N GLU A 28 -23.35 16.95 -39.31
CA GLU A 28 -22.33 15.96 -38.95
C GLU A 28 -21.57 16.37 -37.69
N GLY A 29 -21.21 17.64 -37.56
CA GLY A 29 -20.55 18.18 -36.37
C GLY A 29 -21.42 18.05 -35.11
N GLU A 30 -22.71 18.37 -35.21
CA GLU A 30 -23.67 18.22 -34.11
C GLU A 30 -23.81 16.75 -33.68
N GLN A 31 -23.84 15.81 -34.63
CA GLN A 31 -23.88 14.38 -34.34
C GLN A 31 -22.60 13.88 -33.65
N VAL A 32 -21.42 14.32 -34.11
CA VAL A 32 -20.14 13.98 -33.48
C VAL A 32 -20.06 14.56 -32.06
N GLU A 33 -20.50 15.80 -31.85
CA GLU A 33 -20.53 16.42 -30.53
C GLU A 33 -21.49 15.67 -29.58
N ALA A 34 -22.68 15.30 -30.05
CA ALA A 34 -23.63 14.53 -29.28
C ALA A 34 -23.06 13.14 -28.90
N ALA A 35 -22.42 12.45 -29.84
CA ALA A 35 -21.78 11.16 -29.58
C ALA A 35 -20.63 11.29 -28.57
N ALA A 36 -19.81 12.34 -28.69
CA ALA A 36 -18.71 12.61 -27.76
C ALA A 36 -19.21 12.86 -26.33
N LYS A 37 -20.30 13.62 -26.16
CA LYS A 37 -20.92 13.85 -24.84
C LYS A 37 -21.42 12.55 -24.20
N VAL A 38 -22.04 11.66 -24.98
CA VAL A 38 -22.51 10.36 -24.47
C VAL A 38 -21.32 9.51 -23.99
N GLU A 39 -20.24 9.45 -24.78
CA GLU A 39 -19.04 8.70 -24.40
C GLU A 39 -18.36 9.31 -23.15
N GLU A 40 -18.27 10.64 -23.07
CA GLU A 40 -17.74 11.35 -21.90
C GLU A 40 -18.54 11.03 -20.63
N ASP A 41 -19.87 11.09 -20.71
CA ASP A 41 -20.76 10.79 -19.59
C ASP A 41 -20.63 9.31 -19.17
N MET A 42 -20.48 8.38 -20.12
CA MET A 42 -20.24 6.96 -19.81
C MET A 42 -18.90 6.74 -19.09
N ILE A 43 -17.82 7.39 -19.55
CA ILE A 43 -16.51 7.31 -18.91
C ILE A 43 -16.58 7.89 -17.50
N ARG A 44 -17.25 9.04 -17.32
CA ARG A 44 -17.43 9.69 -16.02
C ARG A 44 -18.21 8.79 -15.06
N GLN A 45 -19.35 8.26 -15.50
CA GLN A 45 -20.18 7.38 -14.69
C GLN A 45 -19.40 6.13 -14.22
N LYS A 46 -18.64 5.51 -15.14
CA LYS A 46 -17.83 4.34 -14.80
C LYS A 46 -16.76 4.67 -13.74
N ALA A 47 -16.10 5.82 -13.88
CA ALA A 47 -15.11 6.26 -12.89
C ALA A 47 -15.74 6.53 -11.52
N GLU A 48 -16.95 7.10 -11.48
CA GLU A 48 -17.72 7.32 -10.24
C GLU A 48 -18.14 6.00 -9.57
N ASP A 49 -18.60 5.02 -10.37
CA ASP A 49 -18.99 3.71 -9.88
C ASP A 49 -17.78 2.94 -9.30
N ASP A 50 -16.65 2.96 -10.00
CA ASP A 50 -15.40 2.34 -9.55
C ASP A 50 -14.90 3.00 -8.24
N LEU A 51 -14.93 4.35 -8.17
CA LEU A 51 -14.55 5.08 -6.96
C LEU A 51 -15.44 4.69 -5.77
N LYS A 52 -16.75 4.64 -5.97
CA LYS A 52 -17.71 4.25 -4.94
C LYS A 52 -17.44 2.83 -4.43
N LYS A 53 -17.18 1.89 -5.33
CA LYS A 53 -16.81 0.51 -4.97
C LYS A 53 -15.54 0.47 -4.11
N TYR A 54 -14.49 1.19 -4.51
CA TYR A 54 -13.25 1.22 -3.72
C TYR A 54 -13.46 1.85 -2.35
N MET A 55 -14.28 2.89 -2.24
CA MET A 55 -14.63 3.48 -0.94
C MET A 55 -15.35 2.49 -0.02
N GLU A 56 -16.29 1.71 -0.55
CA GLU A 56 -17.00 0.67 0.21
C GLU A 56 -16.04 -0.43 0.68
N ASP A 57 -15.13 -0.88 -0.19
CA ASP A 57 -14.10 -1.87 0.14
C ASP A 57 -13.15 -1.36 1.23
N ILE A 58 -12.69 -0.11 1.14
CA ILE A 58 -11.84 0.52 2.16
C ILE A 58 -12.58 0.54 3.51
N SER A 59 -13.83 1.00 3.53
CA SER A 59 -14.62 1.08 4.77
C SER A 59 -14.79 -0.31 5.42
N LYS A 60 -15.03 -1.34 4.60
CA LYS A 60 -15.13 -2.73 5.06
C LYS A 60 -13.82 -3.22 5.67
N LEU A 61 -12.70 -3.01 4.99
CA LEU A 61 -11.38 -3.42 5.48
C LEU A 61 -11.00 -2.70 6.77
N GLU A 62 -11.29 -1.41 6.89
CA GLU A 62 -11.05 -0.64 8.12
C GLU A 62 -11.84 -1.20 9.32
N LYS A 63 -13.09 -1.62 9.08
CA LYS A 63 -13.91 -2.28 10.10
C LYS A 63 -13.33 -3.64 10.52
N GLU A 64 -12.92 -4.46 9.56
CA GLU A 64 -12.29 -5.76 9.82
C GLU A 64 -10.98 -5.60 10.61
N ILE A 65 -10.13 -4.63 10.24
CA ILE A 65 -8.90 -4.30 10.97
C ILE A 65 -9.22 -3.90 12.42
N SER A 66 -10.25 -3.06 12.62
CA SER A 66 -10.67 -2.63 13.94
C SER A 66 -11.16 -3.79 14.80
N GLU A 67 -11.94 -4.71 14.21
CA GLU A 67 -12.42 -5.91 14.90
C GLU A 67 -11.27 -6.86 15.28
N LEU A 68 -10.32 -7.09 14.37
CA LEU A 68 -9.15 -7.92 14.64
C LEU A 68 -8.25 -7.31 15.73
N LYS A 69 -8.11 -5.99 15.77
CA LYS A 69 -7.40 -5.28 16.86
C LYS A 69 -8.08 -5.49 18.22
N LEU A 70 -9.41 -5.44 18.29
CA LEU A 70 -10.15 -5.71 19.53
C LEU A 70 -10.04 -7.19 19.96
N LYS A 71 -10.12 -8.13 19.01
CA LYS A 71 -9.95 -9.57 19.28
C LYS A 71 -8.53 -9.92 19.75
N SER A 72 -7.50 -9.29 19.18
CA SER A 72 -6.12 -9.48 19.64
C SER A 72 -5.89 -8.86 21.03
N ALA A 73 -6.32 -7.62 21.27
CA ALA A 73 -6.18 -6.97 22.57
C ALA A 73 -6.92 -7.74 23.69
N SER A 74 -8.13 -8.25 23.43
CA SER A 74 -8.85 -9.07 24.41
C SER A 74 -8.15 -10.41 24.71
N SER A 75 -7.55 -11.03 23.69
CA SER A 75 -6.76 -12.26 23.85
C SER A 75 -5.48 -12.02 24.67
N GLU A 76 -4.80 -10.89 24.44
CA GLU A 76 -3.64 -10.46 25.22
C GLU A 76 -4.00 -10.18 26.68
N ILE A 77 -5.09 -9.44 26.94
CA ILE A 77 -5.59 -9.18 28.30
C ILE A 77 -5.94 -10.49 29.02
N ALA A 78 -6.60 -11.43 28.35
CA ALA A 78 -6.95 -12.73 28.93
C ALA A 78 -5.69 -13.54 29.30
N ALA A 79 -4.63 -13.48 28.48
CA ALA A 79 -3.36 -14.13 28.78
C ALA A 79 -2.63 -13.49 29.98
N LEU A 80 -2.66 -12.16 30.09
CA LEU A 80 -2.09 -11.43 31.22
C LEU A 80 -2.82 -11.72 32.54
N ARG A 81 -4.17 -11.75 32.54
CA ARG A 81 -4.97 -12.02 33.76
C ARG A 81 -4.68 -13.39 34.37
N ARG A 82 -4.57 -14.45 33.56
CA ARG A 82 -4.19 -15.80 34.03
C ARG A 82 -2.82 -15.83 34.70
N SER A 83 -1.93 -14.91 34.35
CA SER A 83 -0.58 -14.83 34.93
C SER A 83 -0.56 -14.18 36.31
N ILE A 84 -1.59 -13.43 36.69
CA ILE A 84 -1.66 -12.69 37.97
C ILE A 84 -2.34 -13.52 39.07
N GLU A 85 -3.32 -14.37 38.72
CA GLU A 85 -4.13 -15.14 39.68
C GLU A 85 -3.47 -16.45 40.15
N GLY A 86 -2.31 -16.83 39.61
CA GLY A 86 -1.56 -18.03 39.98
C GLY A 86 -0.46 -17.79 41.01
N LYS A 87 -0.80 -17.46 42.26
CA LYS A 87 0.16 -17.44 43.37
C LYS A 87 -0.02 -18.70 44.23
N GLY A 88 0.59 -19.79 43.78
CA GLY A 88 0.68 -21.07 44.48
C GLY A 88 1.93 -21.81 43.99
N SER A 89 2.75 -22.20 44.96
CA SER A 89 4.11 -22.72 44.83
C SER A 89 4.32 -23.87 43.82
N GLN A 90 5.49 -23.86 43.17
CA GLN A 90 6.36 -24.97 42.74
C GLN A 90 6.82 -24.88 41.28
N GLY A 91 8.10 -25.22 41.11
CA GLY A 91 8.89 -24.93 39.94
C GLY A 91 8.61 -25.82 38.71
N ALA A 92 9.54 -25.63 37.77
CA ALA A 92 9.67 -26.31 36.48
C ALA A 92 8.74 -25.85 35.36
N SER A 93 9.40 -25.20 34.38
CA SER A 93 9.13 -25.29 32.95
C SER A 93 7.78 -24.74 32.44
N GLY A 94 7.79 -23.50 31.96
CA GLY A 94 6.67 -23.02 31.13
C GLY A 94 6.52 -21.51 30.94
N SER A 95 7.60 -20.73 30.86
CA SER A 95 7.51 -19.27 30.61
C SER A 95 7.97 -18.94 29.19
N GLY A 96 7.05 -19.02 28.21
CA GLY A 96 7.34 -18.81 26.77
C GLY A 96 7.07 -17.38 26.24
N GLY A 97 6.72 -16.43 27.11
CA GLY A 97 6.43 -15.04 26.73
C GLY A 97 7.65 -14.11 26.83
N LEU A 98 8.28 -14.06 28.01
CA LEU A 98 9.44 -13.19 28.28
C LEU A 98 10.76 -13.68 27.62
N LYS A 99 10.78 -14.93 27.12
CA LYS A 99 11.96 -15.51 26.46
C LYS A 99 12.14 -14.99 25.03
N ARG A 100 11.04 -14.81 24.27
CA ARG A 100 11.11 -14.37 22.87
C ARG A 100 11.75 -12.99 22.72
N ASP A 101 11.45 -12.07 23.63
CA ASP A 101 12.06 -10.74 23.62
C ASP A 101 13.57 -10.75 23.90
N ARG A 102 14.08 -11.83 24.48
CA ARG A 102 15.52 -12.04 24.74
C ARG A 102 16.20 -12.88 23.66
N GLU A 103 15.45 -13.52 22.76
CA GLU A 103 15.97 -14.43 21.74
C GLU A 103 16.46 -13.68 20.50
N CYS A 104 17.54 -14.17 19.92
CA CYS A 104 18.11 -13.69 18.67
C CYS A 104 17.06 -13.71 17.56
N VAL A 105 16.88 -12.59 16.87
CA VAL A 105 15.84 -12.47 15.82
C VAL A 105 16.10 -13.34 14.58
N MET A 106 17.33 -13.86 14.42
CA MET A 106 17.68 -14.75 13.31
C MET A 106 17.42 -16.22 13.62
N CYS A 107 17.77 -16.71 14.82
CA CYS A 107 17.66 -18.14 15.13
C CYS A 107 16.54 -18.50 16.12
N LEU A 108 15.97 -17.50 16.81
CA LEU A 108 14.93 -17.69 17.83
C LEU A 108 15.29 -18.76 18.89
N SER A 109 16.59 -18.96 19.14
CA SER A 109 17.10 -20.05 20.00
C SER A 109 18.07 -19.55 21.06
N GLU A 110 18.97 -18.64 20.69
CA GLU A 110 20.03 -18.13 21.56
C GLU A 110 19.71 -16.73 22.06
N GLU A 111 20.23 -16.35 23.24
CA GLU A 111 20.03 -15.01 23.79
C GLU A 111 20.78 -13.94 22.97
N LYS A 112 20.12 -12.79 22.81
CA LYS A 112 20.70 -11.61 22.17
C LYS A 112 21.94 -11.18 22.96
N SER A 113 23.07 -11.02 22.29
CA SER A 113 24.35 -10.66 22.94
C SER A 113 25.18 -9.67 22.13
N VAL A 114 24.64 -9.13 21.04
CA VAL A 114 25.32 -8.15 20.20
C VAL A 114 24.48 -6.89 20.03
N VAL A 115 25.09 -5.75 20.33
CA VAL A 115 24.54 -4.40 20.17
C VAL A 115 25.12 -3.76 18.91
N PHE A 116 24.27 -3.13 18.10
CA PHE A 116 24.68 -2.40 16.90
C PHE A 116 24.71 -0.89 17.12
N VAL A 117 25.82 -0.26 16.70
CA VAL A 117 26.04 1.19 16.78
C VAL A 117 25.84 1.80 15.38
N PRO A 118 25.11 2.92 15.25
CA PRO A 118 24.64 3.83 16.30
C PRO A 118 23.23 3.56 16.87
N CYS A 119 22.47 2.61 16.32
CA CYS A 119 21.06 2.46 16.69
C CYS A 119 20.79 1.83 18.07
N ALA A 120 21.83 1.36 18.76
CA ALA A 120 21.80 0.71 20.08
C ALA A 120 20.93 -0.55 20.19
N HIS A 121 20.43 -1.10 19.08
CA HIS A 121 19.62 -2.30 19.11
C HIS A 121 20.44 -3.55 19.45
N GLN A 122 19.98 -4.31 20.45
CA GLN A 122 20.49 -5.64 20.81
C GLN A 122 19.61 -6.70 20.16
N VAL A 123 20.07 -7.32 19.08
CA VAL A 123 19.19 -8.09 18.16
C VAL A 123 19.66 -9.50 17.85
N LEU A 124 20.98 -9.73 17.81
CA LEU A 124 21.55 -11.02 17.44
C LEU A 124 22.30 -11.68 18.60
N CYS A 125 22.37 -13.01 18.58
CA CYS A 125 23.38 -13.75 19.33
C CYS A 125 24.75 -13.67 18.64
N ALA A 126 25.81 -14.08 19.34
CA ALA A 126 27.17 -14.08 18.81
C ALA A 126 27.32 -14.86 17.48
N LYS A 127 26.73 -16.06 17.39
CA LYS A 127 26.83 -16.91 16.20
C LYS A 127 26.14 -16.28 14.98
N CYS A 128 24.92 -15.80 15.16
CA CYS A 128 24.17 -15.14 14.09
C CYS A 128 24.80 -13.80 13.67
N ASN A 129 25.45 -13.09 14.59
CA ASN A 129 26.24 -11.91 14.26
C ASN A 129 27.38 -12.21 13.29
N GLU A 130 28.11 -13.32 13.48
CA GLU A 130 29.19 -13.70 12.55
C GLU A 130 28.67 -14.06 11.17
N ILE A 131 27.52 -14.76 11.09
CA ILE A 131 26.85 -15.07 9.82
C ILE A 131 26.45 -13.78 9.11
N HIS A 132 25.74 -12.90 9.83
CA HIS A 132 25.28 -11.61 9.32
C HIS A 132 26.45 -10.73 8.83
N LYS A 133 27.61 -10.77 9.51
CA LYS A 133 28.81 -10.05 9.09
C LYS A 133 29.44 -10.69 7.84
N ARG A 134 29.53 -12.02 7.79
CA ARG A 134 30.11 -12.78 6.68
C ARG A 134 29.30 -12.64 5.38
N GLU A 135 27.98 -12.61 5.48
CA GLU A 135 27.07 -12.40 4.35
C GLU A 135 27.07 -10.96 3.84
N GLY A 136 27.90 -10.08 4.40
CA GLY A 136 28.03 -8.70 3.95
C GLY A 136 26.84 -7.82 4.35
N MET A 137 25.97 -8.28 5.25
CA MET A 137 24.83 -7.50 5.71
C MET A 137 25.31 -6.39 6.66
N LYS A 138 25.12 -5.15 6.22
CA LYS A 138 25.60 -3.94 6.89
C LYS A 138 24.53 -3.23 7.71
N ASP A 139 23.27 -3.62 7.63
CA ASP A 139 22.17 -2.92 8.29
C ASP A 139 21.64 -3.69 9.50
N CYS A 140 21.12 -2.97 10.50
CA CYS A 140 20.49 -3.59 11.66
C CYS A 140 19.17 -4.30 11.26
N PRO A 141 18.97 -5.61 11.55
CA PRO A 141 17.74 -6.33 11.20
C PRO A 141 16.45 -5.72 11.75
N SER A 142 16.52 -4.98 12.87
CA SER A 142 15.34 -4.39 13.51
C SER A 142 14.93 -3.03 12.94
N CYS A 143 15.87 -2.19 12.52
CA CYS A 143 15.60 -0.78 12.18
C CYS A 143 16.27 -0.30 10.90
N ARG A 144 17.03 -1.17 10.22
CA ARG A 144 17.75 -0.91 8.98
C ARG A 144 18.78 0.23 9.03
N THR A 145 19.13 0.74 10.22
CA THR A 145 20.24 1.68 10.37
C THR A 145 21.57 0.99 10.02
N PRO A 146 22.45 1.63 9.23
CA PRO A 146 23.77 1.10 8.92
C PRO A 146 24.60 0.84 10.18
N ILE A 147 25.17 -0.36 10.27
CA ILE A 147 26.00 -0.84 11.36
C ILE A 147 27.42 -0.33 11.15
N GLN A 148 27.84 0.57 12.02
CA GLN A 148 29.22 1.06 12.07
C GLN A 148 30.08 0.20 12.98
N GLN A 149 29.50 -0.29 14.08
CA GLN A 149 30.19 -1.10 15.07
C GLN A 149 29.27 -2.16 15.67
N ARG A 150 29.87 -3.31 16.02
CA ARG A 150 29.21 -4.47 16.65
C ARG A 150 29.87 -4.69 18.01
N ILE A 151 29.11 -4.59 19.09
CA ILE A 151 29.62 -4.71 20.46
C ILE A 151 29.04 -5.97 21.08
N GLN A 152 29.92 -6.88 21.55
CA GLN A 152 29.51 -8.06 22.31
C GLN A 152 29.16 -7.63 23.73
N ALA A 153 27.89 -7.69 24.08
CA ALA A 153 27.43 -7.41 25.43
C ALA A 153 27.70 -8.63 26.34
N ARG A 154 28.34 -8.38 27.49
CA ARG A 154 28.43 -9.33 28.60
C ARG A 154 27.75 -8.68 29.79
N PHE A 155 26.63 -9.26 30.23
CA PHE A 155 26.00 -8.86 31.48
C PHE A 155 26.29 -9.93 32.52
N SER A 156 26.78 -9.53 33.68
CA SER A 156 26.81 -10.39 34.87
C SER A 156 25.36 -10.79 35.20
N ARG A 157 25.11 -12.10 35.25
CA ARG A 157 23.81 -12.61 35.71
C ARG A 157 23.60 -12.16 37.17
N PRO A 158 22.44 -11.60 37.53
CA PRO A 158 22.06 -11.38 38.93
C PRO A 158 22.06 -12.69 39.73
#